data_AF-A0A7S2KE57-F1
#
_entry.id   AF-A0A7S2KE57-F1
#
_cell.length_a   1.000
_cell.length_b   1.000
_cell.length_c   1.000
_cell.angle_alpha   90.00
_cell.angle_beta   90.00
_cell.angle_gamma   90.00
#
_symmetry.space_group_name_H-M   'P 1'
#
loop_
_entity.id
_entity.type
_entity.pdbx_description
1 polymer ?
#
loop_
_entity_poly.entity_id
_entity_poly.type
_entity_poly.pdbx_seq_one_letter_code
_entity_poly.pdbx_strand_id
1 'polypeptide(L)'
;MDGAEVDTLIFDVDDTMYPVSNGFSDHRNGEVICKFLLAKAGFDSADEAMRVRNEYFQRYHSSMKGLKVASEDGRLPKPFKEEELASWFADECDFSGYLKPDQKFI
;
A
#
# COMPACT_ATOMS: atom_id res chain seq x y z
N MET A 1 -2.42 37.16 -21.96
CA MET A 1 -1.50 36.22 -21.29
C MET A 1 -1.55 34.97 -22.14
N ASP A 2 -0.50 34.70 -22.91
CA ASP A 2 -0.36 33.41 -23.58
C ASP A 2 -0.14 32.36 -22.49
N GLY A 3 -1.03 31.37 -22.43
CA GLY A 3 -0.92 30.28 -21.46
C GLY A 3 0.32 29.46 -21.77
N ALA A 4 1.11 29.12 -20.75
CA ALA A 4 2.24 28.20 -20.92
C ALA A 4 1.73 26.87 -21.49
N GLU A 5 2.41 26.37 -22.52
CA GLU A 5 2.10 25.07 -23.13
C GLU A 5 2.44 23.95 -22.14
N VAL A 6 1.55 22.97 -22.02
CA VAL A 6 1.78 21.77 -21.19
C VAL A 6 2.55 20.76 -22.04
N ASP A 7 3.82 20.53 -21.71
CA ASP A 7 4.66 19.55 -22.41
C ASP A 7 4.73 18.18 -21.73
N THR A 8 4.35 18.12 -20.44
CA THR A 8 4.56 16.94 -19.60
C THR A 8 3.34 16.68 -18.71
N LEU A 9 2.90 15.42 -18.69
CA LEU A 9 1.90 14.92 -17.76
C LEU A 9 2.49 13.72 -17.00
N ILE A 10 2.34 13.73 -15.68
CA ILE A 10 2.71 12.62 -14.80
C ILE A 10 1.41 12.02 -14.25
N PHE A 11 1.25 10.72 -14.44
CA PHE A 11 0.11 9.98 -13.92
C PHE A 11 0.59 9.09 -12.78
N ASP A 12 -0.07 9.20 -11.64
CA ASP A 12 -0.05 8.12 -10.65
C ASP A 12 -0.73 6.88 -11.26
N VAL A 13 -0.38 5.71 -10.77
CA VAL A 13 -0.96 4.45 -11.24
C VAL A 13 -2.20 4.12 -10.43
N ASP A 14 -2.05 4.03 -9.11
CA ASP A 14 -3.11 3.54 -8.24
C ASP A 14 -4.23 4.56 -8.12
N ASP A 15 -5.48 4.09 -8.20
CA ASP A 15 -6.70 4.90 -8.09
C ASP A 15 -6.78 6.08 -9.10
N THR A 16 -5.88 6.10 -10.08
CA THR A 16 -5.75 7.08 -11.16
C THR A 16 -5.91 6.40 -12.51
N MET A 17 -5.10 5.37 -12.80
CA MET A 17 -5.19 4.59 -14.03
C MET A 17 -6.25 3.48 -13.97
N TYR A 18 -6.80 3.24 -12.78
CA TYR A 18 -7.98 2.41 -12.56
C TYR A 18 -8.84 3.05 -11.45
N PRO A 19 -10.17 2.84 -11.44
CA PRO A 19 -11.03 3.48 -10.45
C PRO A 19 -10.88 2.81 -9.08
N VAL A 20 -10.89 3.62 -8.02
CA VAL A 20 -10.90 3.14 -6.61
C VAL A 20 -12.01 2.13 -6.32
N SER A 21 -13.13 2.23 -7.04
CA SER A 21 -14.28 1.32 -6.90
C SER A 21 -13.96 -0.14 -7.28
N ASN A 22 -12.80 -0.42 -7.87
CA ASN A 22 -12.36 -1.79 -8.10
C ASN A 22 -11.97 -2.51 -6.80
N GLY A 23 -11.71 -1.77 -5.72
CA GLY A 23 -11.40 -2.29 -4.39
C GLY A 23 -9.94 -2.72 -4.17
N PHE A 24 -9.05 -2.51 -5.14
CA PHE A 24 -7.66 -2.97 -5.03
C PHE A 24 -6.90 -2.27 -3.89
N SER A 25 -7.11 -0.96 -3.73
CA SER A 25 -6.48 -0.20 -2.65
C SER A 25 -6.93 -0.69 -1.27
N ASP A 26 -8.18 -1.10 -1.11
CA ASP A 26 -8.69 -1.69 0.15
C ASP A 26 -8.13 -3.09 0.40
N HIS A 27 -8.02 -3.92 -0.65
CA HIS A 27 -7.36 -5.23 -0.58
C HIS A 27 -5.91 -5.11 -0.08
N ARG A 28 -5.13 -4.26 -0.74
CA ARG A 28 -3.71 -4.03 -0.42
C ARG A 28 -3.52 -3.41 0.97
N ASN A 29 -4.27 -2.34 1.28
CA ASN A 29 -4.08 -1.57 2.51
C ASN A 29 -4.87 -2.09 3.72
N GLY A 30 -5.75 -3.06 3.51
CA GLY A 30 -6.49 -3.75 4.57
C GLY A 30 -5.93 -5.15 4.79
N GLU A 31 -6.46 -6.12 4.07
CA GLU A 31 -6.20 -7.55 4.28
C GLU A 31 -4.70 -7.90 4.11
N VAL A 32 -4.10 -7.54 2.97
CA VAL A 32 -2.76 -8.00 2.61
C VAL A 32 -1.70 -7.47 3.57
N ILE A 33 -1.75 -6.17 3.87
CA ILE A 33 -0.80 -5.58 4.81
C ILE A 33 -1.02 -6.08 6.24
N CYS A 34 -2.27 -6.34 6.66
CA CYS A 34 -2.53 -6.94 7.97
C CYS A 34 -1.86 -8.32 8.08
N LYS A 35 -2.02 -9.17 7.07
CA LYS A 35 -1.35 -10.47 7.00
C LYS A 35 0.17 -10.36 7.08
N PHE A 36 0.77 -9.38 6.38
CA PHE A 36 2.21 -9.12 6.48
C PHE A 36 2.63 -8.76 7.92
N LEU A 37 1.87 -7.89 8.58
CA LEU A 37 2.21 -7.44 9.93
C LEU A 37 2.19 -8.59 10.95
N LEU A 38 1.22 -9.50 10.81
CA LEU A 38 1.15 -10.70 11.65
C LEU A 38 2.30 -11.67 11.32
N ALA A 39 2.49 -11.99 10.04
CA ALA A 39 3.43 -13.02 9.62
C ALA A 39 4.91 -12.61 9.71
N LYS A 40 5.22 -11.36 9.39
CA LYS A 40 6.60 -10.86 9.22
C LYS A 40 7.00 -9.85 10.27
N ALA A 41 6.15 -8.85 10.55
CA ALA A 41 6.44 -7.86 11.59
C ALA A 41 6.27 -8.41 13.03
N GLY A 42 5.60 -9.57 13.16
CA GLY A 42 5.54 -10.33 14.42
C GLY A 42 4.50 -9.84 15.41
N PHE A 43 3.43 -9.18 14.95
CA PHE A 43 2.29 -8.87 15.81
C PHE A 43 1.44 -10.12 16.08
N ASP A 44 0.93 -10.23 17.30
CA ASP A 44 0.01 -11.31 17.69
C ASP A 44 -1.48 -10.92 17.50
N SER A 45 -1.76 -9.64 17.23
CA SER A 45 -3.11 -9.10 17.10
C SER A 45 -3.26 -8.25 15.84
N ALA A 46 -4.30 -8.55 15.04
CA ALA A 46 -4.65 -7.80 13.84
C ALA A 46 -5.03 -6.35 14.18
N ASP A 47 -5.78 -6.17 15.27
CA ASP A 47 -6.24 -4.84 15.72
C ASP A 47 -5.05 -3.96 16.13
N GLU A 48 -4.10 -4.52 16.88
CA GLU A 48 -2.89 -3.80 17.27
C GLU A 48 -2.02 -3.47 16.05
N ALA A 49 -1.78 -4.46 15.19
CA ALA A 49 -1.01 -4.30 13.96
C ALA A 49 -1.58 -3.16 13.10
N MET A 50 -2.89 -3.19 12.83
CA MET A 50 -3.54 -2.19 11.99
C MET A 50 -3.62 -0.82 12.66
N ARG A 51 -3.76 -0.75 13.98
CA ARG A 51 -3.69 0.51 14.72
C ARG A 51 -2.33 1.19 14.55
N VAL A 52 -1.23 0.45 14.76
CA VAL A 52 0.13 0.99 14.56
C VAL A 52 0.34 1.40 13.11
N ARG A 53 0.00 0.53 12.16
CA ARG A 53 0.12 0.85 10.73
C ARG A 53 -0.66 2.11 10.36
N ASN A 54 -1.89 2.25 10.84
CA ASN A 54 -2.76 3.39 10.50
C ASN A 54 -2.25 4.69 11.13
N GLU A 55 -1.73 4.65 12.37
CA GLU A 55 -1.08 5.81 13.01
C GLU A 55 0.04 6.38 12.12
N TYR A 56 0.92 5.52 11.63
CA TYR A 56 2.06 5.94 10.80
C TYR A 56 1.64 6.25 9.36
N PHE A 57 0.68 5.52 8.79
CA PHE A 57 0.17 5.81 7.45
C PHE A 57 -0.49 7.18 7.37
N GLN A 58 -1.22 7.61 8.40
CA GLN A 58 -1.81 8.95 8.45
C GLN A 58 -0.76 10.07 8.45
N ARG A 59 0.44 9.82 8.98
CA ARG A 59 1.53 10.80 9.03
C ARG A 59 2.35 10.86 7.75
N TYR A 60 2.54 9.71 7.11
CA TYR A 60 3.50 9.56 6.01
C TYR A 60 2.85 9.25 4.64
N HIS A 61 1.54 8.97 4.62
CA HIS A 61 0.77 8.61 3.42
C HIS A 61 1.37 7.45 2.61
N SER A 62 2.15 6.59 3.26
CA SER A 62 2.85 5.45 2.67
C SER A 62 3.06 4.38 3.72
N SER A 63 2.60 3.16 3.46
CA SER A 63 2.82 2.02 4.37
C SER A 63 4.30 1.69 4.50
N MET A 64 5.05 1.75 3.39
CA MET A 64 6.49 1.47 3.37
C MET A 64 7.25 2.44 4.28
N LYS A 65 7.07 3.75 4.07
CA LYS A 65 7.72 4.76 4.89
C LYS A 65 7.21 4.74 6.33
N GLY A 66 5.91 4.57 6.52
CA GLY A 66 5.31 4.51 7.85
C GLY A 66 5.86 3.36 8.70
N LEU A 67 5.98 2.16 8.13
CA LEU A 67 6.51 0.99 8.85
C LEU A 67 8.02 1.09 9.09
N LYS A 68 8.77 1.69 8.17
CA LYS A 68 10.19 1.99 8.39
C LYS A 68 10.39 2.87 9.63
N VAL A 69 9.68 4.00 9.70
CA VAL A 69 9.79 4.91 10.85
C VAL A 69 9.25 4.25 12.12
N ALA A 70 8.15 3.48 12.04
CA ALA A 70 7.66 2.72 13.19
C ALA A 70 8.69 1.72 13.72
N SER A 71 9.48 1.10 12.84
CA SER A 71 10.59 0.23 13.24
C SER A 71 11.72 1.01 13.93
N GLU A 72 12.08 2.18 13.40
CA GLU A 72 13.11 3.07 13.97
C GLU A 72 12.69 3.59 15.36
N ASP A 73 11.39 3.87 15.54
CA ASP A 73 10.78 4.28 16.80
C ASP A 73 10.60 3.13 17.81
N GLY A 74 10.95 1.88 17.44
CA GLY A 74 10.79 0.70 18.29
C GLY A 74 9.33 0.29 18.52
N ARG A 75 8.42 0.66 17.61
CA ARG A 75 6.97 0.38 17.69
C ARG A 75 6.56 -0.93 17.04
N LEU A 76 7.47 -1.61 16.33
CA LEU A 76 7.22 -2.93 15.74
C LEU A 76 7.88 -4.04 16.59
N PRO A 77 7.25 -5.23 16.71
CA PRO A 77 7.84 -6.36 17.42
C PRO A 77 9.16 -6.87 16.82
N LYS A 78 9.34 -6.71 15.50
CA LYS A 78 10.55 -7.06 14.77
C LYS A 78 11.00 -5.91 13.87
N PRO A 79 12.31 -5.80 13.56
CA PRO A 79 12.81 -4.83 12.60
C PRO A 79 12.13 -4.96 11.24
N PHE A 80 11.68 -3.84 10.68
CA PHE A 80 11.08 -3.80 9.35
C PHE A 80 12.15 -3.92 8.26
N LYS A 81 11.81 -4.63 7.17
CA LYS A 81 12.62 -4.71 5.96
C LYS A 81 11.75 -4.37 4.76
N GLU A 82 12.14 -3.34 4.03
CA GLU A 82 11.36 -2.78 2.92
C GLU A 82 11.16 -3.80 1.79
N GLU A 83 12.20 -4.60 1.51
CA GLU A 83 12.19 -5.60 0.45
C GLU A 83 11.21 -6.74 0.74
N GLU A 84 11.01 -7.09 2.02
CA GLU A 84 10.05 -8.12 2.42
C GLU A 84 8.61 -7.65 2.15
N LEU A 85 8.28 -6.39 2.41
CA LEU A 85 6.95 -5.86 2.12
C LEU A 85 6.71 -5.71 0.60
N ALA A 86 7.75 -5.30 -0.14
CA ALA A 86 7.66 -5.20 -1.59
C ALA A 86 7.39 -6.56 -2.24
N SER A 87 8.15 -7.59 -1.87
CA SER A 87 7.91 -8.97 -2.33
C SER A 87 6.52 -9.46 -1.89
N TRP A 88 6.15 -9.22 -0.64
CA TRP A 88 4.85 -9.63 -0.11
C TRP A 88 3.68 -9.06 -0.92
N PHE A 89 3.72 -7.77 -1.30
CA PHE A 89 2.67 -7.22 -2.15
C PHE A 89 2.67 -7.83 -3.54
N ALA A 90 3.83 -8.11 -4.13
CA ALA A 90 3.90 -8.75 -5.44
C ALA A 90 3.32 -10.18 -5.41
N ASP A 91 3.52 -10.89 -4.31
CA ASP A 91 3.12 -12.30 -4.16
C ASP A 91 1.66 -12.46 -3.68
N GLU A 92 1.18 -11.57 -2.79
CA GLU A 92 -0.09 -11.77 -2.06
C GLU A 92 -1.23 -10.82 -2.50
N CYS A 93 -0.95 -9.80 -3.32
CA CYS A 93 -2.03 -9.00 -3.89
C CYS A 93 -2.73 -9.77 -5.02
N ASP A 94 -4.07 -9.85 -4.98
CA ASP A 94 -4.85 -10.46 -6.05
C ASP A 94 -5.06 -9.43 -7.18
N PHE A 95 -4.03 -9.23 -8.00
CA PHE A 95 -4.13 -8.33 -9.14
C PHE A 95 -5.21 -8.78 -10.13
N SER A 96 -5.38 -10.08 -10.34
CA SER A 96 -6.35 -10.65 -11.28
C SER A 96 -7.80 -10.46 -10.87
N GLY A 97 -8.10 -10.57 -9.57
CA GLY A 97 -9.45 -10.42 -9.03
C GLY A 97 -9.93 -8.97 -9.09
N TYR A 98 -9.02 -8.03 -8.87
CA TYR A 98 -9.33 -6.61 -8.68
C TYR A 98 -9.01 -5.73 -9.90
N LEU A 99 -7.93 -6.01 -10.64
CA LEU A 99 -7.46 -5.21 -11.78
C LEU A 99 -7.78 -5.89 -13.12
N LYS A 100 -9.07 -6.19 -13.33
CA LYS A 100 -9.51 -6.78 -14.61
C LYS A 100 -9.37 -5.75 -15.74
N PRO A 101 -8.84 -6.14 -16.90
CA PRO A 101 -8.79 -5.24 -18.04
C PRO A 101 -10.21 -4.86 -18.47
N ASP A 102 -10.38 -3.59 -18.84
CA ASP A 102 -11.66 -3.09 -19.35
C ASP A 102 -11.96 -3.78 -20.68
N GLN A 103 -13.00 -4.62 -20.67
CA GLN A 103 -13.45 -5.41 -21.81
C GLN A 103 -13.76 -4.57 -23.06
N LYS A 104 -13.97 -3.26 -22.92
CA LYS A 104 -14.21 -2.35 -24.06
C LYS A 104 -12.95 -2.09 -24.89
N PHE A 105 -11.77 -2.33 -24.34
CA PHE A 105 -10.48 -1.99 -24.95
C PHE A 105 -9.55 -3.19 -25.16
N ILE A 106 -10.10 -4.42 -25.08
CA ILE A 106 -9.41 -5.69 -25.37
C ILE A 106 -9.96 -6.29 -26.66
#